data_AF-A0A537QQC6-F1
#
_entry.id   AF-A0A537QQC6-F1
#
_cell.length_a   1.000
_cell.length_b   1.000
_cell.length_c   1.000
_cell.angle_alpha   90.00
_cell.angle_beta   90.00
_cell.angle_gamma   90.00
#
_symmetry.space_group_name_H-M   'P 1'
#
loop_
_entity.id
_entity.type
_entity.pdbx_description
1 polymer ?
#
loop_
_entity_poly.entity_id
_entity_poly.type
_entity_poly.pdbx_seq_one_letter_code
_entity_poly.pdbx_strand_id
1 'polypeptide(L)'
;MKRTPIRSLFACLSLIFVAGAADAQQHENYCNSLKTLLQSAKDGFAQAQNLKMAGASVCNVENDTRSYGCMWTFDKSPLAAAGYQKAVQAARACFPSITPKQSRSARGTLHTEYDFGKGEPLIDISRGRPGSEEGDWYSIDIIAP
;
A
#
# COMPACT_ATOMS: atom_id res chain seq x y z
N MET A 1 49.12 -2.17 48.10
CA MET A 1 50.14 -3.06 47.47
C MET A 1 49.56 -4.46 47.32
N LYS A 2 49.57 -5.02 46.10
CA LYS A 2 49.24 -6.42 45.68
C LYS A 2 47.75 -6.81 45.89
N ARG A 3 46.99 -7.35 44.93
CA ARG A 3 47.25 -8.43 43.94
C ARG A 3 46.36 -8.22 42.69
N THR A 4 46.93 -8.06 41.49
CA THR A 4 46.97 -9.04 40.39
C THR A 4 45.62 -9.44 39.78
N PRO A 5 45.28 -9.03 38.53
CA PRO A 5 44.23 -9.66 37.74
C PRO A 5 44.76 -10.94 37.06
N ILE A 6 44.11 -12.08 37.31
CA ILE A 6 44.44 -13.35 36.65
C ILE A 6 43.63 -13.45 35.35
N ARG A 7 44.38 -13.36 34.24
CA ARG A 7 44.37 -14.22 33.04
C ARG A 7 43.07 -14.98 32.71
N SER A 8 42.54 -14.77 31.50
CA SER A 8 42.84 -15.61 30.32
C SER A 8 41.88 -15.32 29.16
N LEU A 9 42.44 -15.35 27.96
CA LEU A 9 41.80 -15.23 26.66
C LEU A 9 40.61 -16.18 26.49
N PHE A 10 39.55 -15.69 25.84
CA PHE A 10 38.90 -16.43 24.75
C PHE A 10 38.53 -15.45 23.64
N ALA A 11 39.24 -15.57 22.52
CA ALA A 11 38.75 -15.12 21.23
C ALA A 11 37.62 -16.06 20.82
N CYS A 12 36.40 -15.53 20.72
CA CYS A 12 35.33 -16.17 19.94
C CYS A 12 34.61 -15.07 19.17
N LEU A 13 35.20 -14.77 18.01
CA LEU A 13 34.51 -14.18 16.87
C LEU A 13 33.27 -15.03 16.59
N SER A 14 32.10 -14.58 17.06
CA SER A 14 30.82 -15.21 16.79
C SER A 14 30.04 -14.29 15.86
N LEU A 15 30.51 -14.19 14.61
CA LEU A 15 29.67 -13.82 13.48
C LEU A 15 28.71 -14.99 13.25
N ILE A 16 27.64 -15.05 14.03
CA ILE A 16 26.48 -15.87 13.68
C ILE A 16 25.45 -14.91 13.09
N PHE A 17 25.44 -14.92 11.76
CA PHE A 17 24.32 -14.52 10.94
C PHE A 17 23.01 -15.05 11.54
N VAL A 18 22.14 -14.13 11.93
CA VAL A 18 20.71 -14.31 11.68
C VAL A 18 20.37 -13.35 10.55
N ALA A 19 20.69 -13.78 9.33
CA ALA A 19 19.94 -13.35 8.17
C ALA A 19 18.53 -13.94 8.29
N GLY A 20 17.52 -13.09 8.04
CA GLY A 20 16.09 -13.39 8.18
C GLY A 20 15.55 -12.83 9.50
N ALA A 21 15.03 -11.59 9.57
CA ALA A 21 13.92 -11.09 8.78
C ALA A 21 13.99 -9.55 8.60
N ALA A 22 15.13 -9.02 8.14
CA ALA A 22 15.21 -7.65 7.62
C ALA A 22 14.96 -7.57 6.10
N ASP A 23 14.98 -8.72 5.41
CA ASP A 23 14.60 -8.87 4.01
C ASP A 23 13.08 -9.03 3.88
N ALA A 24 12.36 -7.91 3.89
CA ALA A 24 11.04 -7.72 3.27
C ALA A 24 10.41 -6.38 3.65
N GLN A 25 11.14 -5.44 4.24
CA GLN A 25 10.83 -4.03 4.02
C GLN A 25 11.28 -3.66 2.61
N GLN A 26 10.73 -4.39 1.63
CA GLN A 26 10.77 -4.08 0.21
C GLN A 26 10.44 -2.59 0.17
N HIS A 27 11.39 -1.79 -0.30
CA HIS A 27 11.24 -0.35 -0.46
C HIS A 27 10.24 -0.18 -1.58
N GLU A 28 8.98 -0.51 -1.29
CA GLU A 28 7.96 -0.69 -2.27
C GLU A 28 7.78 0.67 -2.91
N ASN A 29 8.04 0.72 -4.20
CA ASN A 29 7.85 1.92 -4.95
C ASN A 29 6.36 2.03 -5.27
N TYR A 30 5.58 2.55 -4.30
CA TYR A 30 4.14 2.79 -4.44
C TYR A 30 3.84 3.61 -5.71
N CYS A 31 4.77 4.46 -6.18
CA CYS A 31 4.63 5.14 -7.46
C CYS A 31 4.54 4.17 -8.63
N ASN A 32 5.47 3.22 -8.69
CA ASN A 32 5.52 2.22 -9.74
C ASN A 32 4.33 1.26 -9.62
N SER A 33 3.94 0.88 -8.40
CA SER A 33 2.72 0.10 -8.16
C SER A 33 1.50 0.83 -8.75
N LEU A 34 1.25 2.08 -8.36
CA LEU A 34 0.12 2.87 -8.85
C LEU A 34 0.14 3.08 -10.38
N LYS A 35 1.31 3.31 -10.99
CA LYS A 35 1.45 3.40 -12.45
C LYS A 35 1.14 2.07 -13.15
N THR A 36 1.64 0.96 -12.60
CA THR A 36 1.36 -0.40 -13.11
C THR A 36 -0.13 -0.70 -13.02
N LEU A 37 -0.75 -0.31 -11.92
CA LEU A 37 -2.17 -0.46 -11.69
C LEU A 37 -3.01 0.33 -12.69
N LEU A 38 -2.72 1.61 -12.91
CA LEU A 38 -3.36 2.43 -13.94
C LEU A 38 -3.17 1.84 -15.34
N GLN A 39 -1.98 1.36 -15.66
CA GLN A 39 -1.73 0.73 -16.96
C GLN A 39 -2.51 -0.58 -17.11
N SER A 40 -2.60 -1.37 -16.05
CA SER A 40 -3.37 -2.61 -16.04
C SER A 40 -4.87 -2.34 -16.17
N ALA A 41 -5.38 -1.23 -15.66
CA ALA A 41 -6.76 -0.83 -15.89
C ALA A 41 -7.08 -0.59 -17.37
N LYS A 42 -6.07 -0.33 -18.22
CA LYS A 42 -6.25 -0.24 -19.69
C LYS A 42 -6.26 -1.60 -20.38
N ASP A 43 -5.84 -2.66 -19.70
CA ASP A 43 -5.75 -4.04 -20.22
C ASP A 43 -6.66 -5.04 -19.50
N GLY A 44 -7.66 -4.57 -18.76
CA GLY A 44 -8.58 -5.45 -18.04
C GLY A 44 -8.00 -6.02 -16.74
N PHE A 45 -7.03 -5.34 -16.14
CA PHE A 45 -6.30 -5.72 -14.92
C PHE A 45 -5.43 -6.98 -15.06
N ALA A 46 -5.05 -7.38 -16.27
CA ALA A 46 -4.28 -8.61 -16.50
C ALA A 46 -2.91 -8.56 -15.78
N GLN A 47 -2.25 -7.40 -15.78
CA GLN A 47 -0.98 -7.21 -15.07
C GLN A 47 -1.14 -7.05 -13.55
N ALA A 48 -2.31 -6.60 -13.10
CA ALA A 48 -2.62 -6.33 -11.70
C ALA A 48 -2.90 -7.60 -10.87
N GLN A 49 -3.32 -8.70 -11.50
CA GLN A 49 -3.61 -9.97 -10.81
C GLN A 49 -2.43 -10.52 -10.02
N ASN A 50 -1.20 -10.19 -10.44
CA ASN A 50 0.02 -10.63 -9.78
C ASN A 50 0.71 -9.53 -8.97
N LEU A 51 0.15 -8.31 -8.94
CA LEU A 51 0.71 -7.21 -8.17
C LEU A 51 0.25 -7.31 -6.72
N LYS A 52 1.19 -7.54 -5.81
CA LYS A 52 0.97 -7.41 -4.36
C LYS A 52 1.57 -6.10 -3.89
N MET A 53 0.71 -5.13 -3.59
CA MET A 53 1.15 -3.99 -2.81
C MET A 53 1.40 -4.42 -1.37
N ALA A 54 2.44 -3.90 -0.70
CA ALA A 54 2.76 -4.30 0.67
C ALA A 54 1.61 -3.90 1.60
N GLY A 55 1.10 -4.89 2.34
CA GLY A 55 -0.05 -4.73 3.22
C GLY A 55 -1.42 -4.88 2.52
N ALA A 56 -1.47 -5.01 1.19
CA ALA A 56 -2.70 -5.24 0.46
C ALA A 56 -2.95 -6.74 0.20
N SER A 57 -4.23 -7.13 0.25
CA SER A 57 -4.73 -8.38 -0.33
C SER A 57 -4.62 -8.35 -1.86
N VAL A 58 -4.82 -9.50 -2.49
CA VAL A 58 -4.91 -9.58 -3.95
C VAL A 58 -6.10 -8.73 -4.45
N CYS A 59 -5.93 -8.21 -5.66
CA CYS A 59 -6.94 -7.54 -6.48
C CYS A 59 -8.26 -8.32 -6.53
N ASN A 60 -9.36 -7.73 -6.03
CA ASN A 60 -10.70 -8.23 -6.32
C ASN A 60 -11.29 -7.42 -7.48
N VAL A 61 -11.38 -8.04 -8.66
CA VAL A 61 -11.98 -7.39 -9.84
C VAL A 61 -13.49 -7.45 -9.71
N GLU A 62 -14.12 -6.28 -9.69
CA GLU A 62 -15.57 -6.11 -9.66
C GLU A 62 -15.99 -5.29 -10.88
N ASN A 63 -17.16 -5.58 -11.44
CA ASN A 63 -17.71 -4.83 -12.57
C ASN A 63 -19.15 -4.45 -12.32
N ASP A 64 -19.54 -3.30 -12.87
CA ASP A 64 -20.93 -2.90 -13.02
C ASP A 64 -21.25 -2.58 -14.48
N THR A 65 -22.42 -2.01 -14.75
CA THR A 65 -22.86 -1.67 -16.11
C THR A 65 -22.08 -0.52 -16.77
N ARG A 66 -21.25 0.22 -16.03
CA ARG A 66 -20.63 1.49 -16.42
C ARG A 66 -19.13 1.57 -16.15
N SER A 67 -18.59 0.73 -15.28
CA SER A 67 -17.17 0.67 -14.97
C SER A 67 -16.78 -0.73 -14.49
N TYR A 68 -15.48 -0.99 -14.50
CA TYR A 68 -14.92 -2.13 -13.79
C TYR A 68 -13.73 -1.65 -12.97
N GLY A 69 -13.63 -2.15 -11.74
CA GLY A 69 -12.65 -1.72 -10.78
C GLY A 69 -11.90 -2.89 -10.19
N CYS A 70 -10.71 -2.61 -9.70
CA CYS A 70 -10.05 -3.53 -8.80
C CYS A 70 -9.78 -2.87 -7.45
N MET A 71 -10.22 -3.54 -6.39
CA MET A 71 -10.01 -3.16 -5.00
C MET A 71 -8.86 -3.96 -4.39
N TRP A 72 -7.86 -3.24 -3.89
CA TRP A 72 -6.84 -3.77 -2.98
C TRP A 72 -7.24 -3.43 -1.55
N THR A 73 -7.81 -4.39 -0.83
CA THR A 73 -8.14 -4.22 0.59
C THR A 73 -6.92 -4.45 1.44
N PHE A 74 -6.79 -3.69 2.53
CA PHE A 74 -5.74 -3.93 3.51
C PHE A 74 -6.35 -4.52 4.77
N ASP A 75 -5.61 -5.39 5.46
CA ASP A 75 -6.06 -5.94 6.74
C ASP A 75 -6.16 -4.82 7.81
N LYS A 76 -6.76 -5.11 8.97
CA LYS A 76 -6.88 -4.10 10.05
C LYS A 76 -5.58 -3.90 10.83
N SER A 77 -4.42 -4.13 10.21
CA SER A 77 -3.13 -4.10 10.90
C SER A 77 -2.49 -2.69 10.87
N PRO A 78 -1.52 -2.41 11.78
CA PRO A 78 -0.68 -1.22 11.65
C PRO A 78 0.08 -1.14 10.32
N LEU A 79 0.37 -2.28 9.68
CA LEU A 79 1.05 -2.33 8.38
C LEU A 79 0.13 -1.81 7.27
N ALA A 80 -1.14 -2.14 7.30
CA ALA A 80 -2.15 -1.60 6.39
C ALA A 80 -2.31 -0.09 6.50
N ALA A 81 -2.37 0.43 7.73
CA ALA A 81 -2.43 1.88 7.96
C ALA A 81 -1.19 2.59 7.40
N ALA A 82 0.00 2.00 7.56
CA ALA A 82 1.23 2.53 6.98
C ALA A 82 1.22 2.45 5.43
N GLY A 83 0.71 1.35 4.86
CA GLY A 83 0.56 1.17 3.42
C GLY A 83 -0.39 2.20 2.80
N TYR A 84 -1.55 2.44 3.43
CA TYR A 84 -2.47 3.50 3.04
C TYR A 84 -1.79 4.88 3.01
N GLN A 85 -1.06 5.24 4.07
CA GLN A 85 -0.37 6.54 4.10
C GLN A 85 0.69 6.66 3.00
N LYS A 86 1.43 5.57 2.73
CA LYS A 86 2.39 5.53 1.63
C LYS A 86 1.71 5.67 0.26
N ALA A 87 0.56 5.04 0.05
CA ALA A 87 -0.21 5.18 -1.18
C ALA A 87 -0.70 6.61 -1.40
N VAL A 88 -1.25 7.25 -0.36
CA VAL A 88 -1.66 8.67 -0.43
C VAL A 88 -0.46 9.57 -0.75
N GLN A 89 0.68 9.37 -0.08
CA GLN A 89 1.89 10.17 -0.32
C GLN A 89 2.44 9.93 -1.73
N ALA A 90 2.49 8.67 -2.18
CA ALA A 90 2.96 8.31 -3.50
C ALA A 90 2.07 8.89 -4.59
N ALA A 91 0.74 8.78 -4.49
CA ALA A 91 -0.15 9.35 -5.49
C ALA A 91 0.08 10.87 -5.65
N ARG A 92 0.24 11.61 -4.55
CA ARG A 92 0.59 13.05 -4.58
C ARG A 92 1.93 13.33 -5.25
N ALA A 93 2.95 12.53 -4.96
CA ALA A 93 4.28 12.71 -5.53
C ALA A 93 4.37 12.30 -7.00
N CYS A 94 3.62 11.28 -7.40
CA CYS A 94 3.70 10.65 -8.72
C CYS A 94 2.84 11.31 -9.77
N PHE A 95 1.75 11.93 -9.34
CA PHE A 95 0.79 12.62 -10.21
C PHE A 95 0.63 14.08 -9.77
N PRO A 96 1.73 14.87 -9.73
CA PRO A 96 1.71 16.22 -9.16
C PRO A 96 0.84 17.21 -9.96
N SER A 97 0.51 16.89 -11.21
CA SER A 97 -0.39 17.68 -12.06
C SER A 97 -1.87 17.37 -11.83
N ILE A 98 -2.20 16.33 -11.06
CA ILE A 98 -3.58 15.90 -10.79
C ILE A 98 -3.97 16.39 -9.40
N THR A 99 -5.00 17.22 -9.33
CA THR A 99 -5.51 17.71 -8.04
C THR A 99 -6.43 16.65 -7.43
N PRO A 100 -6.11 16.09 -6.25
CA PRO A 100 -6.97 15.09 -5.64
C PRO A 100 -8.28 15.70 -5.16
N LYS A 101 -9.39 15.00 -5.38
CA LYS A 101 -10.69 15.34 -4.83
C LYS A 101 -10.94 14.53 -3.57
N GLN A 102 -11.30 15.20 -2.48
CA GLN A 102 -11.65 14.54 -1.24
C GLN A 102 -13.16 14.55 -1.05
N SER A 103 -13.72 13.38 -0.74
CA SER A 103 -15.15 13.23 -0.50
C SER A 103 -15.38 12.30 0.70
N ARG A 104 -16.60 12.35 1.27
CA ARG A 104 -17.00 11.47 2.36
C ARG A 104 -18.34 10.81 2.03
N SER A 105 -18.40 9.48 2.12
CA SER A 105 -19.65 8.74 1.94
C SER A 105 -20.62 8.98 3.11
N ALA A 106 -21.90 8.67 2.91
CA ALA A 106 -22.90 8.73 3.99
C ALA A 106 -22.54 7.82 5.18
N ARG A 107 -21.81 6.73 4.93
CA ARG A 107 -21.35 5.76 5.95
C ARG A 107 -20.02 6.18 6.60
N GLY A 108 -19.44 7.29 6.16
CA GLY A 108 -18.29 7.93 6.78
C GLY A 108 -16.95 7.60 6.15
N THR A 109 -16.92 6.76 5.11
CA THR A 109 -15.75 6.46 4.27
C THR A 109 -15.13 7.76 3.76
N LEU A 110 -13.82 7.92 3.93
CA LEU A 110 -13.08 9.04 3.35
C LEU A 110 -12.43 8.60 2.05
N HIS A 111 -12.76 9.26 0.96
CA HIS A 111 -12.22 9.02 -0.37
C HIS A 111 -11.19 10.09 -0.72
N THR A 112 -10.12 9.69 -1.41
CA THR A 112 -9.15 10.61 -2.03
C THR A 112 -8.96 10.17 -3.47
N GLU A 113 -9.67 10.83 -4.36
CA GLU A 113 -9.79 10.49 -5.77
C GLU A 113 -8.77 11.27 -6.61
N TYR A 114 -8.07 10.59 -7.52
CA TYR A 114 -7.24 11.17 -8.57
C TYR A 114 -7.89 10.84 -9.91
N ASP A 115 -8.56 11.83 -10.47
CA ASP A 115 -9.23 11.75 -11.78
C ASP A 115 -8.27 12.25 -12.87
N PHE A 116 -7.95 11.36 -13.82
CA PHE A 116 -7.03 11.63 -14.92
C PHE A 116 -7.74 12.17 -16.18
N GLY A 117 -9.06 12.32 -16.12
CA GLY A 117 -9.89 12.83 -17.19
C GLY A 117 -10.66 11.74 -17.95
N LYS A 118 -11.44 12.19 -18.93
CA LYS A 118 -12.37 11.33 -19.67
C LYS A 118 -11.64 10.19 -20.40
N GLY A 119 -12.08 8.95 -20.16
CA GLY A 119 -11.54 7.75 -20.80
C GLY A 119 -10.24 7.25 -20.16
N GLU A 120 -9.79 7.89 -19.08
CA GLU A 120 -8.65 7.42 -18.29
C GLU A 120 -9.15 6.75 -17.00
N PRO A 121 -8.42 5.75 -16.49
CA PRO A 121 -8.72 5.16 -15.19
C PRO A 121 -8.53 6.18 -14.06
N LEU A 122 -9.32 6.06 -12.99
CA LEU A 122 -9.16 6.86 -11.77
C LEU A 122 -8.54 6.03 -10.63
N ILE A 123 -7.87 6.70 -9.70
CA ILE A 123 -7.43 6.10 -8.43
C ILE A 123 -8.31 6.65 -7.32
N ASP A 124 -8.98 5.79 -6.54
CA ASP A 124 -9.58 6.16 -5.26
C ASP A 124 -8.81 5.51 -4.12
N ILE A 125 -8.29 6.31 -3.19
CA ILE A 125 -7.60 5.83 -2.00
C ILE A 125 -8.50 6.08 -0.80
N SER A 126 -9.06 5.01 -0.27
CA SER A 126 -10.19 5.06 0.63
C SER A 126 -9.87 4.51 2.01
N ARG A 127 -10.53 5.07 3.03
CA ARG A 127 -10.51 4.51 4.38
C ARG A 127 -11.87 4.56 5.05
N GLY A 128 -12.20 3.48 5.76
CA GLY A 128 -13.31 3.43 6.68
C GLY A 128 -13.15 4.44 7.82
N ARG A 129 -14.28 4.89 8.39
CA ARG A 129 -14.26 5.76 9.57
C ARG A 129 -13.88 4.93 10.80
N PRO A 130 -12.87 5.36 11.57
CA PRO A 130 -12.56 4.67 12.82
C PRO A 130 -13.76 4.57 13.76
N GLY A 131 -14.09 3.36 14.18
CA GLY A 131 -15.23 3.07 15.07
C GLY A 131 -16.63 3.21 14.42
N SER A 132 -16.74 3.24 13.09
CA SER A 132 -18.05 3.10 12.41
C SER A 132 -18.48 1.64 12.28
N GLU A 133 -19.73 1.41 11.86
CA GLU A 133 -20.25 0.07 11.56
C GLU A 133 -19.50 -0.61 10.40
N GLU A 134 -19.02 0.17 9.42
CA GLU A 134 -18.14 -0.35 8.35
C GLU A 134 -16.75 -0.73 8.88
N GLY A 135 -16.36 -0.15 10.02
CA GLY A 135 -15.11 -0.41 10.71
C GLY A 135 -13.90 0.25 10.06
N ASP A 136 -12.76 0.04 10.71
CA ASP A 136 -11.46 0.52 10.28
C ASP A 136 -10.94 -0.38 9.16
N TRP A 137 -10.87 0.15 7.94
CA TRP A 137 -10.34 -0.52 6.77
C TRP A 137 -9.67 0.50 5.84
N TYR A 138 -8.83 0.01 4.95
CA TYR A 138 -8.18 0.81 3.91
C TYR A 138 -8.34 0.11 2.57
N SER A 139 -8.51 0.87 1.49
CA SER A 139 -8.48 0.36 0.13
C SER A 139 -7.72 1.29 -0.82
N ILE A 140 -7.25 0.71 -1.91
CA ILE A 140 -6.91 1.44 -3.13
C ILE A 140 -7.75 0.81 -4.23
N ASP A 141 -8.56 1.64 -4.87
CA ASP A 141 -9.46 1.26 -5.94
C ASP A 141 -8.96 1.91 -7.23
N ILE A 142 -8.83 1.10 -8.27
CA ILE A 142 -8.54 1.59 -9.61
C ILE A 142 -9.78 1.34 -10.43
N ILE A 143 -10.41 2.38 -10.93
CA ILE A 143 -11.68 2.27 -11.65
C ILE A 143 -11.40 2.61 -13.10
N ALA A 144 -11.53 1.62 -13.98
CA ALA A 144 -11.50 1.78 -15.41
C ALA A 144 -12.86 2.28 -15.92
N PRO A 145 -12.87 3.12 -16.98
CA PRO A 145 -14.11 3.60 -17.62
C PRO A 145 -14.87 2.50 -18.36
#